data_AF-A0A0G1TMY6-F1
#
_entry.id   AF-A0A0G1TMY6-F1
#
_cell.length_a   1.000
_cell.length_b   1.000
_cell.length_c   1.000
_cell.angle_alpha   90.00
_cell.angle_beta   90.00
_cell.angle_gamma   90.00
#
_symmetry.space_group_name_H-M   'P 1'
#
loop_
_entity.id
_entity.type
_entity.pdbx_description
1 polymer ?
#
loop_
_entity_poly.entity_id
_entity_poly.type
_entity_poly.pdbx_seq_one_letter_code
_entity_poly.pdbx_strand_id
1 'polypeptide(L)'
;MLLIISGKTSIRAAELDLRADQMRVVLTKYNSPMLGLENILIQTAEKYGLDWTLLAAIAGTESSFGKHMPHECINPYGWGIYGDHKLCFSSFEAAIEGVASGLAKKYNISTLESIARTYNTVSTDGWISHTRFFINKIKTAEIPVHQLPLTL
;
A
#
# COMPACT_ATOMS: atom_id res chain seq x y z
N MET A 1 -54.83 6.55 24.32
CA MET A 1 -53.74 7.54 24.20
C MET A 1 -52.47 6.77 23.94
N LEU A 2 -52.04 6.72 22.67
CA LEU A 2 -50.89 5.94 22.22
C LEU A 2 -49.66 6.86 22.25
N LEU A 3 -48.66 6.57 23.07
CA LEU A 3 -47.36 7.24 23.01
C LEU A 3 -46.34 6.22 22.50
N ILE A 4 -46.05 6.26 21.20
CA ILE A 4 -44.89 5.58 20.61
C ILE A 4 -43.72 6.54 20.77
N ILE A 5 -42.74 6.19 21.63
CA ILE A 5 -41.46 6.89 21.66
C ILE A 5 -40.49 6.10 20.77
N SER A 6 -40.50 6.40 19.47
CA SER A 6 -39.50 5.92 18.52
C SER A 6 -38.28 6.84 18.58
N GLY A 7 -37.39 6.58 19.54
CA GLY A 7 -36.05 7.18 19.57
C GLY A 7 -35.06 6.28 18.84
N LYS A 8 -35.06 6.29 17.50
CA LYS A 8 -33.89 5.79 16.75
C LYS A 8 -32.78 6.83 16.94
N THR A 9 -31.90 6.58 17.89
CA THR A 9 -30.66 7.34 18.04
C THR A 9 -29.82 7.11 16.79
N SER A 10 -29.91 8.01 15.81
CA SER A 10 -29.01 8.00 14.66
C SER A 10 -27.67 8.55 15.11
N ILE A 11 -26.84 7.69 15.71
CA ILE A 11 -25.40 7.94 15.68
C ILE A 11 -25.06 7.98 14.19
N ARG A 12 -24.69 9.16 13.68
CA ARG A 12 -24.00 9.25 12.40
C ARG A 12 -22.74 8.42 12.60
N ALA A 13 -22.76 7.16 12.16
CA ALA A 13 -21.56 6.36 12.08
C ALA A 13 -20.62 7.15 11.17
N ALA A 14 -19.60 7.78 11.75
CA ALA A 14 -18.43 8.12 10.95
C ALA A 14 -17.98 6.79 10.34
N GLU A 15 -17.89 6.72 9.01
CA GLU A 15 -17.33 5.53 8.38
C GLU A 15 -15.94 5.33 8.95
N LEU A 16 -15.76 4.23 9.66
CA LEU A 16 -14.48 3.84 10.21
C LEU A 16 -13.52 3.61 9.04
N ASP A 17 -12.38 4.30 9.04
CA ASP A 17 -11.34 4.10 8.05
C ASP A 17 -10.56 2.81 8.36
N LEU A 18 -10.90 1.75 7.64
CA LEU A 18 -10.35 0.41 7.81
C LEU A 18 -9.11 0.13 6.95
N ARG A 19 -8.63 1.11 6.17
CA ARG A 19 -7.58 0.89 5.15
C ARG A 19 -6.27 0.39 5.76
N ALA A 20 -5.87 0.94 6.90
CA ALA A 20 -4.66 0.52 7.59
C ALA A 20 -4.76 -0.94 8.07
N ASP A 21 -5.92 -1.34 8.58
CA ASP A 21 -6.17 -2.71 9.04
C ASP A 21 -6.20 -3.70 7.86
N GLN A 22 -6.82 -3.31 6.74
CA GLN A 22 -6.80 -4.09 5.50
C GLN A 22 -5.37 -4.32 5.00
N MET A 23 -4.54 -3.27 5.00
CA MET A 23 -3.14 -3.38 4.61
C MET A 23 -2.36 -4.27 5.59
N ARG A 24 -2.59 -4.11 6.90
CA ARG A 24 -1.96 -4.93 7.95
C ARG A 24 -2.23 -6.42 7.77
N VAL A 25 -3.47 -6.80 7.46
CA VAL A 25 -3.84 -8.20 7.18
C VAL A 25 -2.95 -8.78 6.07
N VAL A 26 -2.77 -8.03 4.98
CA VAL A 26 -1.93 -8.48 3.86
C VAL A 26 -0.45 -8.53 4.26
N LEU A 27 0.10 -7.46 4.84
CA LEU A 27 1.51 -7.43 5.26
C LEU A 27 1.84 -8.56 6.25
N THR A 28 0.92 -8.87 7.16
CA THR A 28 1.05 -9.96 8.13
C THR A 28 1.12 -11.30 7.42
N LYS A 29 0.22 -11.54 6.46
CA LYS A 29 0.19 -12.78 5.67
C LYS A 29 1.49 -13.06 4.92
N TYR A 30 2.22 -12.03 4.51
CA TYR A 30 3.50 -12.16 3.81
C TYR A 30 4.72 -12.10 4.73
N ASN A 31 4.54 -11.99 6.05
CA ASN A 31 5.61 -11.76 7.03
C ASN A 31 6.51 -10.58 6.62
N SER A 32 5.87 -9.48 6.22
CA SER A 32 6.56 -8.32 5.69
C SER A 32 7.34 -7.59 6.79
N PRO A 33 8.60 -7.18 6.53
CA PRO A 33 9.31 -6.25 7.41
C PRO A 33 8.71 -4.83 7.40
N MET A 34 7.74 -4.54 6.54
CA MET A 34 7.03 -3.26 6.47
C MET A 34 5.80 -3.21 7.39
N LEU A 35 5.56 -4.24 8.20
CA LEU A 35 4.51 -4.23 9.24
C LEU A 35 4.68 -3.02 10.18
N GLY A 36 3.57 -2.36 10.51
CA GLY A 36 3.58 -1.13 11.32
C GLY A 36 3.70 0.16 10.50
N LEU A 37 3.99 0.07 9.20
CA LEU A 37 4.10 1.23 8.30
C LEU A 37 2.82 1.51 7.51
N GLU A 38 1.69 0.88 7.86
CA GLU A 38 0.46 0.93 7.07
C GLU A 38 -0.05 2.36 6.86
N ASN A 39 -0.09 3.15 7.95
CA ASN A 39 -0.49 4.54 7.88
C ASN A 39 0.50 5.40 7.07
N ILE A 40 1.80 5.13 7.17
CA ILE A 40 2.83 5.85 6.41
C ILE A 40 2.67 5.57 4.92
N LEU A 41 2.47 4.32 4.54
CA LEU A 41 2.20 3.92 3.15
C LEU A 41 0.98 4.64 2.57
N ILE A 42 -0.12 4.66 3.33
CA ILE A 42 -1.38 5.32 2.93
C ILE A 42 -1.17 6.83 2.78
N GLN A 43 -0.71 7.49 3.85
CA GLN A 43 -0.61 8.94 3.89
C GLN A 43 0.42 9.47 2.89
N THR A 44 1.55 8.77 2.69
CA THR A 44 2.53 9.15 1.69
C THR A 44 1.97 8.96 0.28
N ALA A 45 1.24 7.88 -0.01
CA ALA A 45 0.60 7.71 -1.31
C ALA A 45 -0.38 8.87 -1.60
N GLU A 46 -1.26 9.19 -0.65
CA GLU A 46 -2.24 10.27 -0.78
C GLU A 46 -1.58 11.65 -0.93
N LYS A 47 -0.53 11.93 -0.16
CA LYS A 47 0.27 13.16 -0.25
C LYS A 47 0.79 13.41 -1.67
N TYR A 48 1.07 12.34 -2.43
CA TYR A 48 1.58 12.40 -3.79
C TYR A 48 0.50 12.13 -4.87
N GLY A 49 -0.78 12.09 -4.48
CA GLY A 49 -1.90 11.86 -5.42
C GLY A 49 -1.95 10.43 -5.98
N LEU A 50 -1.37 9.47 -5.27
CA LEU A 50 -1.36 8.05 -5.64
C LEU A 50 -2.52 7.32 -4.96
N ASP A 51 -2.98 6.22 -5.55
CA ASP A 51 -3.89 5.29 -4.87
C ASP A 51 -3.25 4.78 -3.57
N TRP A 52 -4.01 4.78 -2.47
CA TRP A 52 -3.51 4.47 -1.12
C TRP A 52 -2.88 3.08 -0.99
N THR A 53 -3.19 2.15 -1.89
CA THR A 53 -2.60 0.80 -1.91
C THR A 53 -1.33 0.71 -2.75
N LEU A 54 -1.06 1.69 -3.62
CA LEU A 54 -0.11 1.55 -4.72
C LEU A 54 1.31 1.29 -4.21
N LEU A 55 1.78 2.04 -3.21
CA LEU A 55 3.14 1.87 -2.67
C LEU A 55 3.31 0.48 -2.06
N ALA A 56 2.34 0.00 -1.29
CA ALA A 56 2.39 -1.36 -0.75
C ALA A 56 2.36 -2.41 -1.88
N ALA A 57 1.50 -2.21 -2.88
CA ALA A 57 1.36 -3.15 -3.99
C ALA A 57 2.62 -3.26 -4.86
N ILE A 58 3.31 -2.15 -5.15
CA ILE A 58 4.59 -2.18 -5.85
C ILE A 58 5.63 -2.95 -5.03
N ALA A 59 5.73 -2.71 -3.72
CA ALA A 59 6.63 -3.47 -2.87
C ALA A 59 6.28 -4.98 -2.85
N GLY A 60 4.99 -5.30 -2.88
CA GLY A 60 4.48 -6.68 -3.05
C GLY A 60 5.01 -7.33 -4.33
N THR A 61 4.89 -6.63 -5.46
CA THR A 61 5.36 -7.08 -6.78
C THR A 61 6.86 -7.28 -6.82
N GLU A 62 7.63 -6.34 -6.29
CA GLU A 62 9.08 -6.28 -6.46
C GLU A 62 9.84 -7.16 -5.47
N SER A 63 9.35 -7.28 -4.24
CA SER A 63 10.11 -7.90 -3.16
C SER A 63 9.25 -8.67 -2.18
N SER A 64 8.00 -9.01 -2.54
CA SER A 64 7.04 -9.61 -1.60
C SER A 64 6.92 -8.78 -0.31
N PHE A 65 6.71 -7.47 -0.48
CA PHE A 65 6.61 -6.48 0.60
C PHE A 65 7.89 -6.35 1.43
N GLY A 66 9.05 -6.26 0.78
CA GLY A 66 10.35 -6.08 1.44
C GLY A 66 11.00 -7.37 1.95
N LYS A 67 10.36 -8.53 1.81
CA LYS A 67 10.90 -9.82 2.24
C LYS A 67 12.07 -10.29 1.38
N HIS A 68 12.03 -10.02 0.08
CA HIS A 68 13.02 -10.41 -0.91
C HIS A 68 13.68 -9.16 -1.50
N MET A 69 14.30 -8.36 -0.64
CA MET A 69 15.15 -7.24 -1.06
C MET A 69 16.62 -7.65 -1.06
N PRO A 70 17.50 -6.94 -1.79
CA PRO A 70 18.92 -7.27 -1.79
C PRO A 70 19.53 -7.23 -0.37
N HIS A 71 20.49 -8.12 -0.08
CA HIS A 71 21.17 -8.19 1.22
C HIS A 71 21.74 -6.82 1.63
N GLU A 72 21.61 -6.50 2.93
CA GLU A 72 22.08 -5.25 3.57
C GLU A 72 21.68 -3.97 2.82
N CYS A 73 20.51 -3.98 2.18
CA CYS A 73 20.03 -2.84 1.44
C CYS A 73 18.51 -2.73 1.55
N ILE A 74 18.05 -1.65 2.16
CA ILE A 74 16.63 -1.36 2.23
C ILE A 74 16.21 -0.79 0.88
N ASN A 75 15.57 -1.62 0.05
CA ASN A 75 14.94 -1.21 -1.19
C ASN A 75 13.83 -2.20 -1.56
N PRO A 76 12.63 -2.06 -0.98
CA PRO A 76 11.53 -2.98 -1.26
C PRO A 76 10.93 -2.79 -2.66
N TYR A 77 11.40 -1.81 -3.42
CA TYR A 77 10.81 -1.36 -4.69
C TYR A 77 11.66 -1.72 -5.92
N GLY A 78 12.87 -2.24 -5.75
CA GLY A 78 13.80 -2.38 -6.86
C GLY A 78 14.19 -1.04 -7.51
N TRP A 79 13.94 0.09 -6.82
CA TRP A 79 14.06 1.41 -7.41
C TRP A 79 15.52 1.83 -7.57
N GLY A 80 15.91 2.26 -8.76
CA GLY A 80 17.29 2.70 -9.02
C GLY A 80 18.31 1.56 -8.94
N ILE A 81 17.95 0.36 -9.38
CA ILE A 81 18.85 -0.78 -9.52
C ILE A 81 19.09 -1.05 -11.01
N TYR A 82 20.35 -1.01 -11.46
CA TYR A 82 20.74 -1.30 -12.85
C TYR A 82 22.23 -1.64 -12.93
N GLY A 83 22.58 -2.72 -13.64
CA GLY A 83 23.96 -3.22 -13.68
C GLY A 83 24.52 -3.43 -12.27
N ASP A 84 25.68 -2.83 -11.99
CA ASP A 84 26.32 -2.86 -10.65
C ASP A 84 25.82 -1.74 -9.72
N HIS A 85 24.98 -0.83 -10.21
CA HIS A 85 24.42 0.24 -9.40
C HIS A 85 23.21 -0.24 -8.59
N LYS A 86 23.24 0.05 -7.30
CA LYS A 86 22.18 -0.32 -6.36
C LYS A 86 21.93 0.83 -5.38
N LEU A 87 20.78 1.49 -5.52
CA LEU A 87 20.32 2.46 -4.54
C LEU A 87 19.83 1.74 -3.27
N CYS A 88 20.36 2.16 -2.11
CA CYS A 88 19.93 1.69 -0.80
C CYS A 88 19.42 2.86 0.04
N PHE A 89 18.19 2.73 0.54
CA PHE A 89 17.59 3.71 1.42
C PHE A 89 18.05 3.49 2.87
N SER A 90 18.01 4.56 3.68
CA SER A 90 18.36 4.51 5.10
C SER A 90 17.28 3.89 5.98
N SER A 91 16.02 3.92 5.55
CA SER A 91 14.89 3.26 6.21
C SER A 91 13.78 2.92 5.21
N PHE A 92 12.78 2.15 5.66
CA PHE A 92 11.60 1.87 4.84
C PHE A 92 10.79 3.15 4.58
N GLU A 93 10.67 4.04 5.56
CA GLU A 93 10.01 5.35 5.42
C GLU A 93 10.71 6.22 4.37
N ALA A 94 12.06 6.22 4.37
CA ALA A 94 12.83 6.92 3.34
C ALA A 94 12.61 6.32 1.95
N ALA A 95 12.49 5.00 1.84
CA ALA A 95 12.15 4.32 0.59
C ALA A 95 10.73 4.69 0.11
N ILE A 96 9.74 4.64 1.00
CA ILE A 96 8.33 4.97 0.73
C ILE A 96 8.22 6.40 0.20
N GLU A 97 8.78 7.37 0.92
CA GLU A 97 8.79 8.78 0.54
C GLU A 97 9.56 9.03 -0.76
N GLY A 98 10.74 8.42 -0.90
CA GLY A 98 11.59 8.58 -2.08
C GLY A 98 10.94 8.06 -3.36
N VAL A 99 10.32 6.87 -3.30
CA VAL A 99 9.63 6.28 -4.45
C VAL A 99 8.35 7.04 -4.77
N ALA A 100 7.54 7.39 -3.77
CA ALA A 100 6.31 8.16 -4.01
C ALA A 100 6.61 9.52 -4.66
N SER A 101 7.59 10.26 -4.14
CA SER A 101 8.03 11.51 -4.77
C SER A 101 8.60 11.29 -6.17
N GLY A 102 9.33 10.21 -6.40
CA GLY A 102 9.90 9.86 -7.70
C GLY A 102 8.83 9.59 -8.75
N LEU A 103 7.81 8.81 -8.39
CA LEU A 103 6.63 8.56 -9.23
C LEU A 103 5.94 9.87 -9.58
N ALA A 104 5.53 10.66 -8.58
CA ALA A 104 4.79 11.90 -8.80
C ALA A 104 5.55 12.93 -9.67
N LYS A 105 6.88 12.98 -9.57
CA LYS A 105 7.70 13.94 -10.34
C LYS A 105 8.02 13.48 -11.76
N LYS A 106 8.17 12.17 -11.97
CA LYS A 106 8.77 11.64 -13.21
C LYS A 106 7.81 10.81 -14.06
N TYR A 107 6.67 10.39 -13.52
CA TYR A 107 5.77 9.42 -14.15
C TYR A 107 4.43 10.08 -14.45
N ASN A 108 3.75 9.57 -15.48
CA ASN A 108 2.32 9.77 -15.59
C ASN A 108 1.61 8.82 -14.63
N ILE A 109 1.10 9.36 -13.53
CA ILE A 109 0.46 8.60 -12.44
C ILE A 109 -1.06 8.43 -12.62
N SER A 110 -1.62 8.81 -13.77
CA SER A 110 -3.08 8.77 -13.98
C SER A 110 -3.66 7.36 -13.99
N THR A 111 -2.87 6.36 -14.40
CA THR A 111 -3.28 4.96 -14.39
C THR A 111 -2.10 4.05 -14.06
N LEU A 112 -2.39 2.83 -13.59
CA LEU A 112 -1.37 1.82 -13.32
C LEU A 112 -0.56 1.47 -14.58
N GLU A 113 -1.20 1.42 -15.74
CA GLU A 113 -0.55 1.16 -17.03
C GLU A 113 0.43 2.29 -17.40
N SER A 114 0.07 3.53 -17.10
CA SER A 114 0.93 4.70 -17.37
C SER A 114 2.18 4.68 -16.49
N ILE A 115 2.04 4.25 -15.24
CA ILE A 115 3.17 4.03 -14.33
C ILE A 115 4.04 2.88 -14.84
N ALA A 116 3.43 1.73 -15.15
CA ALA A 116 4.13 0.51 -15.55
C ALA A 116 5.00 0.71 -16.81
N ARG A 117 4.50 1.44 -17.81
CA ARG A 117 5.25 1.75 -19.04
C ARG A 117 6.60 2.43 -18.80
N THR A 118 6.77 3.07 -17.65
CA THR A 118 8.04 3.69 -17.25
C THR A 118 8.76 2.85 -16.20
N TYR A 119 8.03 2.21 -15.28
CA TYR A 119 8.61 1.50 -14.13
C TYR A 119 9.30 0.20 -14.54
N ASN A 120 8.68 -0.57 -15.43
CA ASN A 120 9.18 -1.86 -15.87
C ASN A 120 8.90 -2.03 -17.36
N THR A 121 9.89 -1.73 -18.19
CA THR A 121 9.81 -1.85 -19.66
C THR A 121 10.12 -3.26 -20.18
N VAL A 122 10.62 -4.15 -19.31
CA VAL A 122 11.04 -5.51 -19.68
C VAL A 122 9.86 -6.48 -19.63
N SER A 123 9.02 -6.37 -18.59
CA SER A 123 7.85 -7.22 -18.37
C SER A 123 6.65 -6.37 -17.91
N THR A 124 6.31 -5.36 -18.71
CA THR A 124 5.27 -4.37 -18.39
C THR A 124 3.94 -5.03 -17.98
N ASP A 125 3.44 -5.97 -18.78
CA ASP A 125 2.14 -6.61 -18.54
C ASP A 125 2.17 -7.53 -17.31
N GLY A 126 3.27 -8.26 -17.11
CA GLY A 126 3.48 -9.08 -15.91
C GLY A 126 3.51 -8.23 -14.65
N TRP A 127 4.22 -7.10 -14.71
CA TRP A 127 4.27 -6.13 -13.62
C TRP A 127 2.89 -5.53 -13.32
N ILE A 128 2.12 -5.13 -14.35
CA ILE A 128 0.74 -4.63 -14.19
C ILE A 128 -0.13 -5.69 -13.50
N SER A 129 -0.04 -6.94 -13.95
CA SER A 129 -0.84 -8.04 -13.40
C SER A 129 -0.55 -8.26 -11.92
N HIS A 130 0.72 -8.37 -11.53
CA HIS A 130 1.13 -8.57 -10.15
C HIS A 130 0.80 -7.38 -9.25
N THR A 131 1.07 -6.15 -9.70
CA THR A 131 0.76 -4.96 -8.91
C THR A 131 -0.74 -4.81 -8.72
N ARG A 132 -1.55 -5.07 -9.76
CA ARG A 132 -3.02 -5.06 -9.65
C ARG A 132 -3.53 -6.15 -8.73
N PHE A 133 -2.94 -7.33 -8.76
CA PHE A 133 -3.26 -8.41 -7.81
C PHE A 133 -3.09 -7.94 -6.37
N PHE A 134 -1.98 -7.28 -6.03
CA PHE A 134 -1.76 -6.79 -4.67
C PHE A 134 -2.65 -5.60 -4.31
N ILE A 135 -2.91 -4.67 -5.23
CA ILE A 135 -3.91 -3.59 -5.05
C ILE A 135 -5.26 -4.21 -4.64
N ASN A 136 -5.76 -5.15 -5.42
CA ASN A 136 -7.04 -5.80 -5.16
C ASN A 136 -7.01 -6.58 -3.85
N LYS A 137 -5.94 -7.32 -3.60
CA LYS A 137 -5.76 -8.11 -2.38
C LYS A 137 -5.84 -7.25 -1.11
N ILE A 138 -5.30 -6.03 -1.15
CA ILE A 138 -5.39 -5.08 -0.02
C ILE A 138 -6.81 -4.53 0.07
N LYS A 139 -7.39 -4.03 -1.03
CA LYS A 139 -8.73 -3.41 -1.02
C LYS A 139 -9.83 -4.36 -0.57
N THR A 140 -9.69 -5.66 -0.86
CA THR A 140 -10.67 -6.69 -0.51
C THR A 140 -10.23 -7.52 0.70
N ALA A 141 -9.24 -7.08 1.47
CA ALA A 141 -8.82 -7.81 2.66
C ALA A 141 -9.96 -7.79 3.69
N GLU A 142 -10.39 -8.97 4.11
CA GLU A 142 -11.32 -9.14 5.23
C GLU A 142 -10.56 -8.98 6.54
N ILE A 143 -11.04 -8.09 7.39
CA ILE A 143 -10.44 -7.85 8.70
C ILE A 143 -11.05 -8.86 9.69
N PRO A 144 -10.24 -9.73 10.31
CA PRO A 144 -10.73 -10.63 11.35
C PRO A 144 -11.42 -9.86 12.47
N VAL A 145 -12.54 -10.39 12.99
CA VAL A 145 -13.35 -9.71 14.03
C VAL A 145 -12.53 -9.26 15.23
N HIS A 146 -11.55 -10.07 15.67
CA HIS A 146 -10.68 -9.75 16.80
C HIS A 146 -9.68 -8.61 16.54
N GLN A 147 -9.58 -8.13 15.30
CA GLN A 147 -8.72 -7.02 14.88
C GLN A 147 -9.54 -5.76 14.56
N LEU A 148 -10.88 -5.83 14.61
CA LEU A 148 -11.70 -4.65 14.44
C LEU A 148 -11.52 -3.70 15.62
N PRO A 149 -11.37 -2.38 15.39
CA PRO A 149 -11.20 -1.39 16.46
C PRO A 149 -12.55 -1.03 17.11
N LEU A 150 -13.38 -2.02 17.39
CA LEU A 150 -14.65 -1.86 18.10
C LEU A 150 -14.44 -2.25 19.56
N THR A 151 -14.71 -1.32 20.46
CA THR A 151 -14.98 -1.65 21.87
C THR A 151 -16.46 -2.01 21.98
N LEU A 152 -16.76 -3.25 22.38
CA LEU A 152 -18.12 -3.69 22.69
C LEU A 152 -18.57 -3.13 24.04
#